data_AF-A0ABD6AV34-F1
#
_entry.id   AF-A0ABD6AV34-F1
#
_cell.length_a   1.000
_cell.length_b   1.000
_cell.length_c   1.000
_cell.angle_alpha   90.00
_cell.angle_beta   90.00
_cell.angle_gamma   90.00
#
_symmetry.space_group_name_H-M   'P 1'
#
loop_
_entity.id
_entity.type
_entity.pdbx_description
1 polymer ?
#
loop_
_entity_poly.entity_id
_entity_poly.type
_entity_poly.pdbx_seq_one_letter_code
_entity_poly.pdbx_strand_id
1 'polypeptide(L)'
;MYDRLYENYPEAAPLIEQAVEEHGEEWVIQNYYRDTLQLEMIMDVPPIEELPFFDEERHESMDEETRVAMAEAMGEYLHNLRTGHKPGKE
;
A
#
# COMPACT_ATOMS: atom_id res chain seq x y z
N MET A 1 19.54 -6.23 -3.40
CA MET A 1 18.68 -5.23 -4.08
C MET A 1 17.68 -4.65 -3.10
N TYR A 2 17.00 -5.50 -2.35
CA TYR A 2 16.08 -5.08 -1.27
C TYR A 2 16.77 -4.69 0.05
N ASP A 3 18.11 -4.69 0.13
CA ASP A 3 18.83 -4.50 1.40
C ASP A 3 18.43 -3.19 2.11
N ARG A 4 18.31 -2.07 1.37
CA ARG A 4 17.78 -0.80 1.90
C ARG A 4 16.30 -0.86 2.27
N LEU A 5 15.50 -1.63 1.53
CA LEU A 5 14.08 -1.82 1.82
C LEU A 5 13.92 -2.55 3.16
N TYR A 6 14.72 -3.59 3.42
CA TYR A 6 14.72 -4.31 4.69
C TYR A 6 15.25 -3.48 5.86
N GLU A 7 16.22 -2.59 5.62
CA GLU A 7 16.75 -1.69 6.65
C GLU A 7 15.70 -0.66 7.10
N ASN A 8 14.98 -0.05 6.16
CA ASN A 8 14.04 1.04 6.44
C ASN A 8 12.62 0.53 6.75
N TYR A 9 12.20 -0.56 6.12
CA TYR A 9 10.84 -1.10 6.18
C TYR A 9 10.86 -2.61 6.46
N PRO A 10 11.37 -3.05 7.62
CA PRO A 10 11.59 -4.46 7.92
C PRO A 10 10.30 -5.30 7.89
N GLU A 11 9.14 -4.69 8.12
CA GLU A 11 7.84 -5.37 8.08
C GLU A 11 7.24 -5.40 6.66
N ALA A 12 7.41 -4.33 5.87
CA ALA A 12 6.84 -4.25 4.52
C ALA A 12 7.72 -4.97 3.47
N ALA A 13 9.04 -4.92 3.64
CA ALA A 13 10.01 -5.54 2.73
C ALA A 13 9.72 -7.01 2.41
N PRO A 14 9.46 -7.91 3.38
CA PRO A 14 9.14 -9.31 3.06
C PRO A 14 7.82 -9.48 2.31
N LEU A 15 6.83 -8.62 2.55
CA LEU A 15 5.55 -8.66 1.82
C LEU A 15 5.75 -8.24 0.36
N ILE A 16 6.56 -7.22 0.13
CA ILE A 16 6.90 -6.72 -1.20
C ILE A 16 7.73 -7.75 -1.96
N GLU A 17 8.76 -8.34 -1.33
CA GLU A 17 9.57 -9.40 -1.95
C GLU A 17 8.70 -10.59 -2.36
N GLN A 18 7.81 -11.06 -1.47
CA GLN A 18 6.88 -12.13 -1.80
C GLN A 18 5.96 -11.77 -2.99
N ALA A 19 5.42 -10.55 -3.02
CA ALA A 19 4.57 -10.12 -4.12
C ALA A 19 5.33 -10.07 -5.46
N VAL A 20 6.61 -9.65 -5.43
CA VAL A 20 7.48 -9.69 -6.61
C VAL A 20 7.75 -11.13 -7.04
N GLU A 21 8.02 -12.05 -6.12
CA GLU A 21 8.23 -13.47 -6.44
C GLU A 21 6.98 -14.12 -7.05
N GLU A 22 5.79 -13.78 -6.56
CA GLU A 22 4.52 -14.37 -6.99
C GLU A 22 3.98 -13.78 -8.30
N HIS A 23 4.18 -12.48 -8.53
CA HIS A 23 3.50 -11.73 -9.60
C HIS A 23 4.42 -10.92 -10.52
N GLY A 24 5.66 -10.67 -10.09
CA GLY A 24 6.64 -9.84 -10.80
C GLY A 24 6.57 -8.36 -10.44
N GLU A 25 7.70 -7.66 -10.63
CA GLU A 25 7.90 -6.25 -10.25
C GLU A 25 6.86 -5.31 -10.87
N GLU A 26 6.60 -5.47 -12.17
CA GLU A 26 5.66 -4.63 -12.91
C GLU A 26 4.22 -4.75 -12.37
N TRP A 27 3.82 -5.96 -11.96
CA TRP A 27 2.51 -6.18 -11.35
C TRP A 27 2.41 -5.47 -10.00
N VAL A 28 3.50 -5.51 -9.21
CA VAL A 28 3.57 -4.85 -7.90
C VAL A 28 3.42 -3.34 -8.05
N ILE A 29 4.09 -2.72 -9.02
CA ILE A 29 3.93 -1.29 -9.31
C ILE A 29 2.47 -0.94 -9.64
N GLN A 30 1.84 -1.69 -10.54
CA GLN A 30 0.47 -1.41 -10.99
C GLN A 30 -0.58 -1.59 -9.88
N ASN A 31 -0.30 -2.41 -8.87
CA ASN A 31 -1.22 -2.68 -7.76
C ASN A 31 -0.78 -2.04 -6.45
N TYR A 32 0.32 -1.30 -6.42
CA TYR A 32 1.00 -0.88 -5.21
C TYR A 32 0.05 -0.17 -4.24
N TYR A 33 -0.52 0.96 -4.66
CA TYR A 33 -1.43 1.73 -3.81
C TYR A 33 -2.64 0.90 -3.34
N ARG A 34 -3.23 0.07 -4.21
CA ARG A 34 -4.40 -0.72 -3.84
C ARG A 34 -4.09 -1.66 -2.66
N ASP A 35 -2.93 -2.30 -2.69
CA ASP A 35 -2.57 -3.32 -1.71
C ASP A 35 -1.90 -2.70 -0.47
N THR A 36 -1.22 -1.56 -0.62
CA THR A 36 -0.56 -0.87 0.49
C THR A 36 -1.48 0.03 1.30
N LEU A 37 -2.57 0.58 0.73
CA LEU A 37 -3.46 1.51 1.44
C LEU A 37 -3.98 0.97 2.79
N GLN A 38 -4.21 -0.34 2.89
CA GLN A 38 -4.62 -0.94 4.16
C GLN A 38 -3.47 -1.19 5.12
N LEU A 39 -2.28 -1.49 4.59
CA LEU A 39 -1.07 -1.71 5.36
C LEU A 39 -0.58 -0.39 5.96
N GLU A 40 -0.63 0.71 5.22
CA GLU A 40 -0.25 2.05 5.68
C GLU A 40 -0.99 2.51 6.94
N MET A 41 -2.18 1.95 7.22
CA MET A 41 -2.92 2.24 8.46
C MET A 41 -2.36 1.57 9.72
N ILE A 42 -1.60 0.49 9.56
CA ILE A 42 -1.15 -0.37 10.68
C ILE A 42 0.36 -0.52 10.76
N MET A 43 1.09 -0.14 9.71
CA MET A 43 2.55 -0.25 9.61
C MET A 43 3.10 0.78 8.64
N ASP A 44 4.41 1.02 8.73
CA ASP A 44 5.10 1.87 7.77
C ASP A 44 5.35 1.09 6.47
N VAL A 45 5.03 1.74 5.35
CA VAL A 45 5.12 1.14 4.01
C VAL A 45 5.91 2.10 3.12
N PRO A 46 6.89 1.60 2.34
CA PRO A 46 7.69 2.47 1.51
C PRO A 46 6.83 3.23 0.50
N PRO A 47 7.18 4.48 0.16
CA PRO A 47 6.61 5.11 -1.02
C PRO A 47 7.01 4.32 -2.28
N ILE A 48 6.20 4.39 -3.34
CA ILE A 48 6.43 3.61 -4.56
C ILE A 48 7.78 3.97 -5.20
N GLU A 49 8.20 5.22 -5.05
CA GLU A 49 9.46 5.77 -5.56
C GLU A 49 10.69 5.20 -4.84
N GLU A 50 10.53 4.65 -3.63
CA GLU A 50 11.61 3.99 -2.90
C GLU A 50 11.77 2.52 -3.25
N LEU A 51 10.87 1.96 -4.06
CA LEU A 51 11.01 0.58 -4.53
C LEU A 51 12.21 0.48 -5.49
N PRO A 52 13.10 -0.51 -5.30
CA PRO A 52 14.33 -0.59 -6.07
C PRO A 52 14.13 -0.88 -7.56
N PHE A 53 12.91 -1.26 -7.96
CA PHE A 53 12.51 -1.54 -9.35
C PHE A 53 11.56 -0.48 -9.92
N PHE A 54 11.30 0.62 -9.19
CA PHE A 54 10.55 1.74 -9.72
C PHE A 54 11.38 2.55 -10.71
N ASP A 55 10.75 2.96 -11.82
CA ASP A 55 11.38 3.76 -12.87
C ASP A 55 10.48 4.97 -13.20
N GLU A 56 10.93 6.18 -12.81
CA GLU A 56 10.20 7.44 -13.03
C GLU A 56 9.88 7.73 -14.50
N GLU A 57 10.66 7.22 -15.47
CA GLU A 57 10.36 7.43 -16.89
C GLU A 57 9.26 6.49 -17.40
N ARG A 58 8.98 5.42 -16.66
CA ARG A 58 8.05 4.36 -17.05
C ARG A 58 6.83 4.26 -16.15
N HIS A 59 6.90 4.74 -14.92
CA HIS A 59 5.94 4.47 -13.86
C HIS A 59 5.38 5.79 -13.34
N GLU A 60 4.05 5.88 -13.28
CA GLU A 60 3.38 7.02 -12.66
C GLU A 60 3.22 6.74 -11.17
N SER A 61 3.58 7.72 -10.33
CA SER A 61 3.24 7.71 -8.91
C SER A 61 2.08 8.66 -8.61
N MET A 62 1.20 8.23 -7.72
CA MET A 62 0.21 9.12 -7.11
C MET A 62 0.92 10.07 -6.15
N ASP A 63 0.47 11.32 -6.11
CA ASP A 63 0.95 12.29 -5.15
C ASP A 63 0.58 11.90 -3.71
N GLU A 64 1.38 12.38 -2.76
CA GLU A 64 1.23 12.05 -1.35
C GLU A 64 -0.12 12.52 -0.77
N GLU A 65 -0.63 13.68 -1.19
CA GLU A 65 -1.88 14.25 -0.68
C GLU A 65 -3.08 13.38 -1.09
N THR A 66 -3.13 12.97 -2.35
CA THR A 66 -4.15 12.05 -2.86
C THR A 66 -4.06 10.68 -2.18
N ARG A 67 -2.84 10.16 -1.94
CA ARG A 67 -2.63 8.89 -1.23
C ARG A 67 -3.18 8.94 0.20
N VAL A 68 -2.84 9.98 0.95
CA VAL A 68 -3.34 10.19 2.32
C VAL A 68 -4.85 10.31 2.34
N ALA A 69 -5.45 11.12 1.45
CA ALA A 69 -6.89 11.27 1.36
C ALA A 69 -7.61 9.94 1.06
N MET A 70 -7.03 9.10 0.21
CA MET A 70 -7.57 7.78 -0.11
C MET A 70 -7.47 6.80 1.07
N ALA A 71 -6.35 6.83 1.81
CA ALA A 71 -6.15 6.02 3.01
C ALA A 71 -7.15 6.40 4.11
N GLU A 72 -7.35 7.70 4.36
CA GLU A 72 -8.33 8.20 5.32
C GLU A 72 -9.76 7.77 4.93
N ALA A 73 -10.15 7.96 3.68
CA ALA A 73 -11.47 7.57 3.18
C ALA A 73 -11.72 6.05 3.31
N MET A 74 -10.69 5.23 3.06
CA MET A 74 -10.77 3.78 3.25
C MET A 74 -10.88 3.42 4.73
N GLY A 75 -10.12 4.09 5.60
CA GLY A 75 -10.20 3.93 7.04
C GLY A 75 -11.60 4.25 7.59
N GLU A 76 -12.20 5.36 7.14
CA GLU A 76 -13.58 5.72 7.49
C GLU A 76 -14.59 4.70 6.98
N TYR A 77 -14.44 4.23 5.73
CA TYR A 77 -15.28 3.18 5.17
C TYR A 77 -15.24 1.89 6.00
N LEU A 78 -14.04 1.41 6.34
CA LEU A 78 -13.84 0.21 7.15
C LEU A 78 -14.35 0.40 8.59
N HIS A 79 -14.14 1.59 9.16
CA HIS A 79 -14.70 1.94 10.47
C HIS A 79 -16.23 1.84 10.44
N ASN A 80 -16.87 2.45 9.45
CA ASN A 80 -18.32 2.41 9.28
C ASN A 80 -18.85 1.00 9.03
N LEU A 81 -18.13 0.15 8.30
CA LEU A 81 -18.49 -1.26 8.16
C LEU A 81 -18.41 -2.01 9.49
N ARG A 82 -17.44 -1.66 10.35
CA ARG A 82 -17.22 -2.32 11.65
C ARG A 82 -18.21 -1.86 12.72
N THR A 83 -18.48 -0.56 12.81
CA THR A 83 -19.30 0.06 13.86
C THR A 83 -20.72 0.38 13.41
N GLY A 84 -20.95 0.45 12.10
CA GLY A 84 -22.26 0.68 11.52
C GLY A 84 -23.19 -0.49 11.76
N HIS A 85 -24.12 -0.32 12.70
CA HIS A 85 -25.29 -1.15 12.76
C HIS A 85 -26.14 -0.87 11.51
N LYS A 86 -26.46 -1.89 10.70
CA LYS A 86 -27.49 -1.74 9.67
C LYS A 86 -28.78 -1.31 10.40
N PRO A 87 -29.34 -0.12 10.13
CA PRO A 87 -30.66 0.19 10.66
C PRO A 87 -31.66 -0.79 10.03
N GLY A 88 -32.25 -1.68 10.84
CA GLY A 88 -33.29 -2.61 10.40
C GLY A 88 -33.07 -4.11 10.66
N LYS A 89 -32.23 -4.53 11.61
CA LYS A 89 -32.36 -5.87 12.20
C LYS A 89 -32.73 -5.76 13.69
N GLU A 90 -34.05 -5.64 13.86
CA GLU A 90 -34.91 -5.81 15.04
C GLU A 90 -34.60 -5.02 16.32
#